data_AF-A0A3C1FC56-F1
#
_entry.id   AF-A0A3C1FC56-F1
#
_cell.length_a   1.000
_cell.length_b   1.000
_cell.length_c   1.000
_cell.angle_alpha   90.00
_cell.angle_beta   90.00
_cell.angle_gamma   90.00
#
_symmetry.space_group_name_H-M   'P 1'
#
loop_
_entity.id
_entity.type
_entity.pdbx_description
1 polymer ?
#
loop_
_entity_poly.entity_id
_entity_poly.type
_entity_poly.pdbx_seq_one_letter_code
_entity_poly.pdbx_strand_id
1 'polypeptide(L)'
;MQVLGTARGGAPATVMCDRQGRRRTMAEQPATSARARCSPSGRIKGAAVCHCDRIGAEVRIGGESPAPWARRCGTVGLVGVLVFWAGQAALHALRTDLSVVNDYVSDYANGPGGSLFTVSTLVHGVGNLAIAAGLGYALGRRNRAARAGVLLFALAAIGLLVAATFPTDSADAPQTVTGLVHRVAATESFAVELAALALLALAFRADSAWRDYLNLSLALTVVAAIMLAWLLVAIGGGWPPGLPERAALLAFTVWELTTAVLLARGPHRLRRTLS
;
A
#
# COMPACT_ATOMS: atom_id res chain seq x y z
N MET A 1 1.82 -35.02 -57.32
CA MET A 1 0.76 -34.00 -57.52
C MET A 1 1.06 -32.85 -56.56
N GLN A 2 1.78 -31.82 -57.05
CA GLN A 2 1.35 -30.40 -57.12
C GLN A 2 0.89 -29.80 -55.76
N VAL A 3 1.61 -28.89 -55.08
CA VAL A 3 2.09 -27.50 -55.36
C VAL A 3 1.12 -26.41 -54.84
N LEU A 4 1.67 -25.49 -53.99
CA LEU A 4 1.26 -24.10 -53.64
C LEU A 4 -0.12 -23.88 -52.99
N GLY A 5 -0.39 -22.90 -52.12
CA GLY A 5 0.28 -21.68 -51.70
C GLY A 5 -0.72 -20.80 -50.91
N THR A 6 -0.20 -19.83 -50.15
CA THR A 6 -0.86 -18.89 -49.24
C THR A 6 -1.95 -17.98 -49.85
N ALA A 7 -2.98 -17.58 -49.08
CA ALA A 7 -3.52 -16.20 -49.08
C ALA A 7 -4.63 -15.90 -48.02
N ARG A 8 -4.36 -14.87 -47.21
CA ARG A 8 -5.18 -13.66 -46.94
C ARG A 8 -6.52 -13.73 -46.19
N GLY A 9 -6.48 -13.15 -44.99
CA GLY A 9 -7.35 -12.10 -44.44
C GLY A 9 -8.77 -11.91 -45.00
N GLY A 10 -9.75 -12.17 -44.14
CA GLY A 10 -11.09 -11.60 -44.24
C GLY A 10 -11.47 -10.94 -42.92
N ALA A 11 -11.65 -9.61 -42.93
CA ALA A 11 -12.22 -8.85 -41.82
C ALA A 11 -13.71 -9.20 -41.66
N PRO A 12 -14.30 -9.10 -40.46
CA PRO A 12 -15.75 -9.24 -40.30
C PRO A 12 -16.46 -8.05 -40.97
N ALA A 13 -17.30 -8.32 -41.96
CA ALA A 13 -18.14 -7.32 -42.60
C ALA A 13 -19.28 -6.92 -41.65
N THR A 14 -19.26 -5.69 -41.16
CA THR A 14 -20.37 -5.09 -40.41
C THR A 14 -21.53 -4.80 -41.36
N VAL A 15 -22.62 -5.56 -41.26
CA VAL A 15 -23.87 -5.30 -41.98
C VAL A 15 -24.68 -4.31 -41.15
N MET A 16 -24.89 -3.10 -41.67
CA MET A 16 -25.77 -2.09 -41.05
C MET A 16 -27.11 -2.08 -41.79
N CYS A 17 -28.21 -2.28 -41.05
CA CYS A 17 -29.57 -2.09 -41.55
C CYS A 17 -30.03 -0.65 -41.25
N ASP A 18 -30.65 0.00 -42.24
CA ASP A 18 -31.40 1.24 -42.01
C ASP A 18 -32.76 0.93 -41.32
N ARG A 19 -33.36 1.94 -40.66
CA ARG A 19 -34.61 1.90 -39.89
C ARG A 19 -35.86 1.42 -40.65
N GLN A 20 -35.75 1.04 -41.92
CA GLN A 20 -36.80 0.39 -42.71
C GLN A 20 -36.41 -0.97 -43.31
N GLY A 21 -35.28 -1.57 -42.91
CA GLY A 21 -35.00 -2.99 -43.15
C GLY A 21 -34.69 -3.41 -44.59
N ARG A 22 -34.15 -2.54 -45.45
CA ARG A 22 -33.66 -2.94 -46.80
C ARG A 22 -32.14 -3.04 -46.87
N ARG A 23 -31.64 -4.18 -47.36
CA ARG A 23 -30.22 -4.41 -47.68
C ARG A 23 -29.84 -3.63 -48.96
N ARG A 24 -28.77 -2.83 -48.91
CA ARG A 24 -28.12 -2.27 -50.11
C ARG A 24 -26.68 -2.78 -50.19
N THR A 25 -26.31 -3.35 -51.32
CA THR A 25 -24.92 -3.63 -51.71
C THR A 25 -24.30 -2.35 -52.26
N MET A 26 -23.11 -2.00 -51.76
CA MET A 26 -22.41 -0.77 -52.12
C MET A 26 -21.83 -0.90 -53.54
N ALA A 27 -22.25 -0.01 -54.45
CA ALA A 27 -21.55 0.23 -55.71
C ALA A 27 -20.35 1.15 -55.41
N GLU A 28 -19.18 0.79 -55.94
CA GLU A 28 -17.95 1.56 -55.85
C GLU A 28 -18.15 2.98 -56.42
N GLN A 29 -17.75 4.00 -55.65
CA GLN A 29 -17.47 5.34 -56.18
C GLN A 29 -16.10 5.81 -55.68
N PRO A 30 -15.29 6.46 -56.54
CA PRO A 30 -13.88 6.68 -56.29
C PRO A 30 -13.63 7.85 -55.35
N ALA A 31 -12.54 7.71 -54.58
CA ALA A 31 -12.06 8.70 -53.64
C ALA A 31 -11.67 10.02 -54.35
N THR A 32 -12.51 11.05 -54.23
CA THR A 32 -12.11 12.43 -54.52
C THR A 32 -11.48 13.05 -53.28
N SER A 33 -10.17 13.31 -53.36
CA SER A 33 -9.40 14.01 -52.33
C SER A 33 -9.89 15.46 -52.14
N ALA A 34 -10.62 15.74 -51.08
CA ALA A 34 -10.94 17.11 -50.67
C ALA A 34 -9.87 17.61 -49.69
N ARG A 35 -8.86 18.33 -50.21
CA ARG A 35 -7.96 19.15 -49.39
C ARG A 35 -8.74 20.34 -48.83
N ALA A 36 -9.00 20.35 -47.52
CA ALA A 36 -9.52 21.52 -46.84
C ALA A 36 -8.42 22.61 -46.78
N ARG A 37 -8.64 23.73 -47.47
CA ARG A 37 -7.85 24.96 -47.34
C ARG A 37 -8.57 25.88 -46.35
N CYS A 38 -7.92 26.22 -45.23
CA CYS A 38 -8.38 27.29 -44.36
C CYS A 38 -8.01 28.65 -44.98
N SER A 39 -9.01 29.51 -45.17
CA SER A 39 -8.83 30.93 -45.51
C SER A 39 -9.09 31.77 -44.26
N PRO A 40 -8.26 32.79 -43.93
CA PRO A 40 -8.45 33.65 -42.78
C PRO A 40 -9.22 34.92 -43.19
N SER A 41 -10.54 34.95 -42.96
CA SER A 41 -11.31 36.18 -42.68
C SER A 41 -12.81 35.88 -42.73
N GLY A 42 -13.58 36.45 -41.80
CA GLY A 42 -15.04 36.57 -41.94
C GLY A 42 -15.88 35.85 -40.88
N ARG A 43 -16.01 36.49 -39.71
CA ARG A 43 -17.23 36.64 -38.89
C ARG A 43 -18.38 35.64 -39.20
N ILE A 44 -18.49 34.56 -38.44
CA ILE A 44 -19.63 33.61 -38.52
C ILE A 44 -20.75 34.06 -37.55
N LYS A 45 -21.87 34.54 -38.10
CA LYS A 45 -23.19 34.47 -37.45
C LYS A 45 -23.82 33.14 -37.89
N GLY A 46 -24.14 32.27 -36.93
CA GLY A 46 -24.87 31.04 -37.20
C GLY A 46 -24.47 29.94 -36.23
N ALA A 47 -25.38 29.56 -35.35
CA ALA A 47 -25.22 28.45 -34.42
C ALA A 47 -25.12 27.13 -35.21
N ALA A 48 -23.91 26.71 -35.53
CA ALA A 48 -23.63 25.35 -35.97
C ALA A 48 -23.46 24.48 -34.72
N VAL A 49 -24.53 23.77 -34.36
CA VAL A 49 -24.46 22.67 -33.38
C VAL A 49 -23.62 21.57 -34.03
N CYS A 50 -22.36 21.42 -33.60
CA CYS A 50 -21.56 20.25 -33.93
C CYS A 50 -22.18 19.02 -33.25
N HIS A 51 -22.88 18.20 -34.02
CA HIS A 51 -23.27 16.85 -33.61
C HIS A 51 -22.03 15.95 -33.74
N CYS A 52 -21.36 15.69 -32.63
CA CYS A 52 -20.29 14.70 -32.57
C CYS A 52 -20.96 13.33 -32.45
N ASP A 53 -21.02 12.59 -33.56
CA ASP A 53 -21.52 11.22 -33.59
C ASP A 53 -20.73 10.36 -32.59
N ARG A 54 -21.46 9.80 -31.61
CA ARG A 54 -20.95 8.81 -30.68
C ARG A 54 -20.61 7.55 -31.46
N ILE A 55 -19.36 7.41 -31.88
CA ILE A 55 -18.74 6.09 -31.98
C ILE A 55 -18.66 5.58 -30.54
N GLY A 56 -19.47 4.57 -30.25
CA GLY A 56 -19.45 3.82 -28.99
C GLY A 56 -18.11 3.11 -28.81
N ALA A 57 -17.07 3.87 -28.46
CA ALA A 57 -15.93 3.33 -27.76
C ALA A 57 -16.44 2.98 -26.37
N GLU A 58 -16.75 1.69 -26.17
CA GLU A 58 -16.84 1.11 -24.85
C GLU A 58 -15.44 1.24 -24.23
N VAL A 59 -15.13 2.41 -23.67
CA VAL A 59 -13.95 2.60 -22.85
C VAL A 59 -14.20 1.73 -21.64
N ARG A 60 -13.69 0.49 -21.68
CA ARG A 60 -13.41 -0.25 -20.46
C ARG A 60 -12.40 0.61 -19.71
N ILE A 61 -12.91 1.43 -18.80
CA ILE A 61 -12.18 1.93 -17.64
C ILE A 61 -11.93 0.68 -16.79
N GLY A 62 -11.05 -0.20 -17.29
CA GLY A 62 -10.47 -1.26 -16.50
C GLY A 62 -9.66 -0.55 -15.46
N GLY A 63 -10.17 -0.50 -14.22
CA GLY A 63 -9.31 -0.14 -13.09
C GLY A 63 -8.11 -1.07 -13.18
N GLU A 64 -6.95 -0.50 -13.52
CA GLU A 64 -5.72 -1.27 -13.70
C GLU A 64 -5.55 -2.10 -12.43
N SER A 65 -5.65 -3.42 -12.58
CA SER A 65 -5.44 -4.29 -11.45
C SER A 65 -4.00 -4.05 -10.98
N PRO A 66 -3.78 -3.84 -9.68
CA PRO A 66 -2.43 -3.61 -9.18
C PRO A 66 -1.50 -4.71 -9.70
N ALA A 67 -0.29 -4.32 -10.12
CA ALA A 67 0.68 -5.25 -10.67
C ALA A 67 0.82 -6.46 -9.73
N PRO A 68 0.90 -7.71 -10.26
CA PRO A 68 0.90 -8.92 -9.45
C PRO A 68 1.92 -8.90 -8.30
N TRP A 69 3.05 -8.22 -8.50
CA TRP A 69 4.08 -8.01 -7.49
C TRP A 69 3.60 -7.20 -6.28
N ALA A 70 3.06 -5.99 -6.48
CA ALA A 70 2.57 -5.14 -5.40
C ALA A 70 1.47 -5.84 -4.58
N ARG A 71 0.62 -6.63 -5.25
CA ARG A 71 -0.40 -7.43 -4.58
C ARG A 71 0.17 -8.51 -3.67
N ARG A 72 1.19 -9.23 -4.13
CA ARG A 72 1.87 -10.26 -3.33
C ARG A 72 2.54 -9.63 -2.12
N CYS A 73 3.27 -8.53 -2.31
CA CYS A 73 3.85 -7.74 -1.23
C CYS A 73 2.81 -7.33 -0.18
N GLY A 74 1.68 -6.75 -0.61
CA GLY A 74 0.59 -6.38 0.29
C GLY A 74 -0.03 -7.58 1.02
N THR A 75 -0.14 -8.74 0.35
CA THR A 75 -0.66 -9.97 0.97
C THR A 75 0.28 -10.52 2.03
N VAL A 76 1.59 -10.55 1.75
CA VAL A 76 2.62 -10.97 2.72
C VAL A 76 2.65 -10.02 3.92
N GLY A 77 2.58 -8.71 3.68
CA GLY A 77 2.46 -7.71 4.74
C GLY A 77 1.24 -7.91 5.62
N LEU A 78 0.07 -8.13 4.99
CA LEU A 78 -1.19 -8.39 5.70
C LEU A 78 -1.09 -9.64 6.58
N VAL A 79 -0.55 -10.74 6.05
CA VAL A 79 -0.32 -11.97 6.83
C VAL A 79 0.64 -11.70 7.98
N GLY A 80 1.72 -10.94 7.76
CA GLY A 80 2.68 -10.55 8.79
C GLY A 80 2.04 -9.87 9.98
N VAL A 81 1.25 -8.81 9.74
CA VAL A 81 0.54 -8.05 10.78
C VAL A 81 -0.50 -8.91 11.51
N LEU A 82 -1.23 -9.77 10.79
CA LEU A 82 -2.22 -10.66 11.40
C LEU A 82 -1.58 -11.74 12.28
N VAL A 83 -0.48 -12.33 11.83
CA VAL A 83 0.27 -13.31 12.62
C VAL A 83 0.86 -12.68 13.87
N PHE A 84 1.38 -11.45 13.78
CA PHE A 84 1.84 -10.69 14.93
C PHE A 84 0.73 -10.59 15.99
N TRP A 85 -0.40 -9.98 15.64
CA TRP A 85 -1.49 -9.76 16.59
C TRP A 85 -2.13 -11.05 17.10
N ALA A 86 -2.20 -12.10 16.29
CA ALA A 86 -2.66 -13.41 16.76
C ALA A 86 -1.68 -14.01 17.78
N GLY A 87 -0.37 -13.88 17.55
CA GLY A 87 0.68 -14.26 18.50
C GLY A 87 0.57 -13.49 19.80
N GLN A 88 0.43 -12.15 19.73
CA GLN A 88 0.31 -11.31 20.92
C GLN A 88 -0.97 -11.61 21.71
N ALA A 89 -2.10 -11.84 21.03
CA ALA A 89 -3.35 -12.22 21.69
C ALA A 89 -3.24 -13.59 22.38
N ALA A 90 -2.61 -14.57 21.73
CA ALA A 90 -2.37 -15.88 22.32
C ALA A 90 -1.44 -15.78 23.54
N LEU A 91 -0.35 -15.02 23.43
CA LEU A 91 0.57 -14.78 24.55
C LEU A 91 -0.12 -14.09 25.70
N HIS A 92 -0.94 -13.07 25.43
CA HIS A 92 -1.70 -12.38 26.47
C HIS A 92 -2.67 -13.33 27.20
N ALA A 93 -3.31 -14.25 26.48
CA ALA A 93 -4.20 -15.25 27.07
C ALA A 93 -3.43 -16.33 27.87
N LEU A 94 -2.20 -16.67 27.47
CA LEU A 94 -1.39 -17.72 28.09
C LEU A 94 -0.52 -17.22 29.25
N ARG A 95 -0.10 -15.95 29.22
CA ARG A 95 0.86 -15.33 30.14
C ARG A 95 0.18 -14.27 30.99
N THR A 96 -0.72 -14.74 31.86
CA THR A 96 -1.45 -13.89 32.82
C THR A 96 -0.59 -13.38 33.97
N ASP A 97 0.66 -13.84 34.06
CA ASP A 97 1.70 -13.32 34.95
C ASP A 97 2.18 -11.92 34.54
N LEU A 98 2.01 -11.53 33.26
CA LEU A 98 2.40 -10.22 32.76
C LEU A 98 1.20 -9.27 32.67
N SER A 99 1.35 -8.09 33.26
CA SER A 99 0.41 -6.98 33.23
C SER A 99 0.44 -6.23 31.90
N VAL A 100 -0.73 -6.02 31.30
CA VAL A 100 -0.90 -5.20 30.09
C VAL A 100 -0.48 -3.75 30.30
N VAL A 101 -0.58 -3.27 31.55
CA VAL A 101 -0.30 -1.88 31.90
C VAL A 101 1.17 -1.68 32.24
N ASN A 102 1.76 -2.62 32.97
CA ASN A 102 3.09 -2.45 33.54
C ASN A 102 4.19 -3.03 32.67
N ASP A 103 3.96 -4.20 32.09
CA ASP A 103 5.04 -4.96 31.47
C ASP A 103 5.08 -4.69 29.97
N TYR A 104 6.29 -4.61 29.42
CA TYR A 104 6.49 -4.42 28.00
C TYR A 104 5.90 -5.60 27.23
N VAL A 105 5.54 -5.34 25.98
CA VAL A 105 5.16 -6.36 25.01
C VAL A 105 6.33 -7.30 24.74
N SER A 106 7.56 -6.79 24.76
CA SER A 106 8.77 -7.60 24.64
C SER A 106 9.02 -8.53 25.82
N ASP A 107 8.41 -8.30 26.99
CA ASP A 107 8.57 -9.20 28.14
C ASP A 107 7.97 -10.59 27.89
N TYR A 108 7.04 -10.73 26.93
CA TYR A 108 6.57 -12.03 26.47
C TYR A 108 7.68 -12.89 25.83
N ALA A 109 8.80 -12.29 25.42
CA ALA A 109 9.97 -13.02 24.95
C ALA A 109 10.62 -13.87 26.06
N ASN A 110 10.42 -13.49 27.32
CA ASN A 110 11.00 -14.16 28.47
C ASN A 110 10.10 -15.31 28.94
N GLY A 111 10.64 -16.52 29.11
CA GLY A 111 9.92 -17.65 29.69
C GLY A 111 8.99 -18.41 28.72
N PRO A 112 7.94 -19.09 29.23
CA PRO A 112 7.03 -19.89 28.41
C PRO A 112 6.36 -19.05 27.31
N GLY A 113 6.41 -19.52 26.07
CA GLY A 113 5.87 -18.79 24.92
C GLY A 113 6.84 -17.78 24.29
N GLY A 114 8.06 -17.60 24.81
CA GLY A 114 9.04 -16.69 24.23
C GLY A 114 9.33 -16.94 22.73
N SER A 115 9.38 -18.22 22.32
CA SER A 115 9.53 -18.57 20.91
C SER A 115 8.35 -18.14 20.04
N LEU A 116 7.12 -18.16 20.58
CA LEU A 116 5.94 -17.68 19.88
C LEU A 116 6.03 -16.15 19.67
N PHE A 117 6.48 -15.40 20.68
CA PHE A 117 6.74 -13.96 20.57
C PHE A 117 7.80 -13.68 19.50
N THR A 118 8.93 -14.38 19.55
CA THR A 118 10.02 -14.19 18.59
C THR A 118 9.57 -14.50 17.17
N VAL A 119 8.91 -15.64 16.94
CA VAL A 119 8.45 -16.05 15.61
C VAL A 119 7.40 -15.10 15.07
N SER A 120 6.40 -14.69 15.87
CA SER A 120 5.37 -13.75 15.43
C SER A 120 5.96 -12.40 15.05
N THR A 121 6.92 -11.90 15.83
CA THR A 121 7.63 -10.64 15.57
C THR A 121 8.56 -10.73 14.35
N LEU A 122 9.24 -11.86 14.14
CA LEU A 122 10.04 -12.08 12.93
C LEU A 122 9.17 -12.11 11.66
N VAL A 123 8.03 -12.81 11.72
CA VAL A 123 7.06 -12.86 10.62
C VAL A 123 6.50 -11.46 10.32
N HIS A 124 6.26 -10.65 11.36
CA HIS A 124 5.86 -9.26 11.22
C HIS A 124 6.92 -8.42 10.50
N GLY A 125 8.18 -8.48 10.94
CA GLY A 125 9.29 -7.75 10.31
C GLY A 125 9.48 -8.11 8.83
N VAL A 126 9.37 -9.40 8.48
CA VAL A 126 9.37 -9.85 7.07
C VAL A 126 8.17 -9.30 6.30
N GLY A 127 6.99 -9.26 6.93
CA GLY A 127 5.80 -8.61 6.39
C GLY A 127 6.03 -7.12 6.08
N ASN A 128 6.65 -6.39 7.01
CA ASN A 128 6.97 -4.98 6.83
C ASN A 128 8.00 -4.75 5.71
N LEU A 129 9.01 -5.61 5.56
CA LEU A 129 9.91 -5.56 4.39
C LEU A 129 9.16 -5.79 3.07
N ALA A 130 8.16 -6.67 3.06
CA ALA A 130 7.31 -6.88 1.90
C ALA A 130 6.46 -5.63 1.58
N ILE A 131 5.88 -4.96 2.59
CA ILE A 131 5.17 -3.68 2.44
C ILE A 131 6.13 -2.63 1.84
N ALA A 132 7.34 -2.52 2.36
CA ALA A 132 8.37 -1.61 1.87
C ALA A 132 8.66 -1.85 0.37
N ALA A 133 8.84 -3.11 -0.03
CA ALA A 133 9.06 -3.48 -1.42
C ALA A 133 7.86 -3.15 -2.32
N GLY A 134 6.64 -3.36 -1.83
CA GLY A 134 5.40 -2.99 -2.52
C GLY A 134 5.26 -1.49 -2.75
N LEU A 135 5.52 -0.69 -1.72
CA LEU A 135 5.55 0.78 -1.79
C LEU A 135 6.68 1.28 -2.70
N GLY A 136 7.87 0.68 -2.62
CA GLY A 136 9.01 1.00 -3.48
C GLY A 136 8.70 0.76 -4.95
N TYR A 137 7.99 -0.33 -5.26
CA TYR A 137 7.50 -0.61 -6.61
C TYR A 137 6.42 0.40 -7.05
N ALA A 138 5.44 0.68 -6.20
CA ALA A 138 4.30 1.54 -6.54
C ALA A 138 4.68 3.02 -6.68
N LEU A 139 5.59 3.52 -5.84
CA LEU A 139 5.87 4.96 -5.67
C LEU A 139 7.34 5.33 -5.90
N GLY A 140 8.27 4.41 -5.61
CA GLY A 140 9.70 4.71 -5.44
C GLY A 140 10.42 5.25 -6.69
N ARG A 141 9.92 4.98 -7.90
CA ARG A 141 10.55 5.47 -9.14
C ARG A 141 10.30 6.96 -9.41
N ARG A 142 9.26 7.55 -8.82
CA ARG A 142 8.75 8.87 -9.24
C ARG A 142 9.03 9.99 -8.23
N ASN A 143 9.32 9.67 -6.97
CA ASN A 143 9.39 10.67 -5.90
C ASN A 143 10.54 10.41 -4.92
N ARG A 144 11.36 11.44 -4.65
CA ARG A 144 12.47 11.38 -3.67
C ARG A 144 11.97 11.10 -2.25
N ALA A 145 10.87 11.73 -1.84
CA ALA A 145 10.25 11.48 -0.53
C ALA A 145 9.76 10.04 -0.41
N ALA A 146 9.20 9.47 -1.50
CA ALA A 146 8.80 8.06 -1.51
C ALA A 146 9.99 7.14 -1.31
N ARG A 147 11.12 7.38 -2.00
CA ARG A 147 12.34 6.57 -1.81
C ARG A 147 12.86 6.65 -0.39
N ALA A 148 12.98 7.86 0.16
CA ALA A 148 13.45 8.04 1.52
C ALA A 148 12.50 7.38 2.53
N GLY A 149 11.19 7.59 2.40
CA GLY A 149 10.19 6.95 3.25
C GLY A 149 10.23 5.42 3.18
N VAL A 150 10.34 4.84 1.98
CA VAL A 150 10.48 3.37 1.81
C VAL A 150 11.77 2.85 2.43
N LEU A 151 12.89 3.57 2.27
CA LEU A 151 14.16 3.18 2.88
C LEU A 151 14.12 3.22 4.40
N LEU A 152 13.55 4.28 4.99
CA LEU A 152 13.36 4.36 6.44
C LEU A 152 12.41 3.28 6.95
N PHE A 153 11.31 3.02 6.25
CA PHE A 153 10.37 1.96 6.64
C PHE A 153 11.04 0.56 6.61
N ALA A 154 11.85 0.29 5.58
CA ALA A 154 12.65 -0.93 5.52
C ALA A 154 13.70 -1.01 6.64
N LEU A 155 14.34 0.12 6.98
CA LEU A 155 15.32 0.17 8.07
C LEU A 155 14.66 -0.08 9.44
N ALA A 156 13.48 0.48 9.68
CA ALA A 156 12.70 0.19 10.87
C ALA A 156 12.31 -1.29 10.96
N ALA A 157 11.87 -1.89 9.84
CA ALA A 157 11.58 -3.32 9.79
C ALA A 157 12.83 -4.18 10.07
N ILE A 158 14.01 -3.78 9.61
CA ILE A 158 15.28 -4.44 9.95
C ILE A 158 15.58 -4.29 11.45
N GLY A 159 15.39 -3.10 12.03
CA GLY A 159 15.56 -2.88 13.46
C GLY A 159 14.61 -3.75 14.30
N LEU A 160 13.37 -3.93 13.87
CA LEU A 160 12.42 -4.86 14.48
C LEU A 160 12.92 -6.31 14.41
N LEU A 161 13.46 -6.75 13.28
CA LEU A 161 14.05 -8.08 13.14
C LEU A 161 15.25 -8.25 14.08
N VAL A 162 16.10 -7.23 14.23
CA VAL A 162 17.20 -7.24 15.20
C VAL A 162 16.66 -7.31 16.62
N ALA A 163 15.65 -6.51 16.98
CA ALA A 163 15.04 -6.60 18.31
C ALA A 163 14.48 -8.01 18.59
N ALA A 164 13.85 -8.65 17.60
CA ALA A 164 13.30 -9.99 17.77
C ALA A 164 14.37 -11.09 17.94
N THR A 165 15.57 -10.92 17.36
CA THR A 165 16.64 -11.93 17.43
C THR A 165 17.50 -11.83 18.67
N PHE A 166 17.66 -10.64 19.24
CA PHE A 166 18.46 -10.43 20.44
C PHE A 166 17.56 -10.54 21.69
N PRO A 167 17.85 -11.46 22.62
CA PRO A 167 17.07 -11.61 23.84
C PRO A 167 17.01 -10.30 24.64
N THR A 168 15.80 -9.92 25.05
CA THR A 168 15.62 -8.82 26.02
C THR A 168 15.98 -9.30 27.42
N ASP A 169 16.44 -8.38 28.27
CA ASP A 169 16.63 -8.68 29.68
C ASP A 169 15.25 -8.76 30.36
N SER A 170 15.12 -9.61 31.39
CA SER A 170 13.94 -9.59 32.26
C SER A 170 13.95 -8.34 33.14
N ALA A 171 12.79 -7.85 33.57
CA ALA A 171 12.66 -6.59 34.32
C ALA A 171 13.58 -6.48 35.56
N ASP A 172 13.80 -7.58 36.28
CA ASP A 172 14.65 -7.62 37.49
C ASP A 172 16.11 -8.01 37.20
N ALA A 173 16.47 -8.25 35.94
CA ALA A 173 17.81 -8.67 35.57
C ALA A 173 18.74 -7.46 35.31
N PRO A 174 20.04 -7.55 35.66
CA PRO A 174 21.01 -6.56 35.23
C PRO A 174 21.06 -6.47 33.70
N GLN A 175 21.24 -5.25 33.19
CA GLN A 175 21.33 -5.04 31.75
C GLN A 175 22.50 -5.80 31.14
N THR A 176 22.22 -6.61 30.12
CA THR A 176 23.22 -7.32 29.31
C THR A 176 23.49 -6.58 27.99
N VAL A 177 24.52 -7.01 27.25
CA VAL A 177 24.77 -6.49 25.90
C VAL A 177 23.64 -6.84 24.95
N THR A 178 23.09 -8.07 25.03
CA THR A 178 21.99 -8.50 24.17
C THR A 178 20.71 -7.73 24.46
N GLY A 179 20.38 -7.52 25.74
CA GLY A 179 19.21 -6.71 26.11
C GLY A 179 19.37 -5.23 25.76
N LEU A 180 20.61 -4.70 25.82
CA LEU A 180 20.90 -3.37 25.29
C LEU A 180 20.65 -3.28 23.77
N VAL A 181 21.13 -4.26 23.00
CA VAL A 181 20.90 -4.31 21.54
C VAL A 181 19.40 -4.38 21.23
N HIS A 182 18.66 -5.25 21.93
CA HIS A 182 17.21 -5.34 21.81
C HIS A 182 16.54 -3.98 22.04
N ARG A 183 16.84 -3.34 23.17
CA ARG A 183 16.22 -2.08 23.57
C ARG A 183 16.50 -0.96 22.57
N VAL A 184 17.75 -0.81 22.15
CA VAL A 184 18.14 0.21 21.15
C VAL A 184 17.45 -0.08 19.82
N ALA A 185 17.51 -1.32 19.34
CA ALA A 185 16.86 -1.70 18.08
C ALA A 185 15.35 -1.45 18.11
N ALA A 186 14.65 -1.81 19.18
CA ALA A 186 13.22 -1.57 19.33
C ALA A 186 12.89 -0.07 19.37
N THR A 187 13.60 0.70 20.19
CA THR A 187 13.33 2.14 20.38
C THR A 187 13.58 2.93 19.10
N GLU A 188 14.71 2.68 18.43
CA GLU A 188 15.07 3.37 17.19
C GLU A 188 14.13 2.95 16.04
N SER A 189 13.64 1.71 16.02
CA SER A 189 12.68 1.26 15.01
C SER A 189 11.40 2.10 15.03
N PHE A 190 10.84 2.39 16.22
CA PHE A 190 9.67 3.27 16.32
C PHE A 190 9.93 4.67 15.77
N ALA A 191 11.07 5.27 16.12
CA ALA A 191 11.42 6.62 15.68
C ALA A 191 11.64 6.69 14.17
N VAL A 192 12.38 5.73 13.62
CA VAL A 192 12.67 5.62 12.19
C VAL A 192 11.39 5.31 11.40
N GLU A 193 10.52 4.45 11.93
CA GLU A 193 9.23 4.15 11.31
C GLU A 193 8.34 5.39 11.27
N LEU A 194 8.24 6.15 12.36
CA LEU A 194 7.45 7.38 12.38
C LEU A 194 7.91 8.38 11.32
N ALA A 195 9.22 8.56 11.18
CA ALA A 195 9.80 9.38 10.12
C ALA A 195 9.45 8.84 8.72
N ALA A 196 9.46 7.52 8.54
CA ALA A 196 9.06 6.87 7.31
C ALA A 196 7.60 7.17 6.95
N LEU A 197 6.67 7.02 7.91
CA LEU A 197 5.24 7.29 7.73
C LEU A 197 5.00 8.74 7.30
N ALA A 198 5.68 9.70 7.93
CA ALA A 198 5.60 11.11 7.57
C ALA A 198 6.07 11.39 6.13
N LEU A 199 7.20 10.82 5.71
CA LEU A 199 7.70 10.95 4.33
C LEU A 199 6.79 10.26 3.30
N LEU A 200 6.21 9.12 3.66
CA LEU A 200 5.27 8.39 2.81
C LEU A 200 3.96 9.15 2.65
N ALA A 201 3.47 9.84 3.69
CA ALA A 201 2.33 10.74 3.57
C ALA A 201 2.60 11.89 2.58
N LEU A 202 3.79 12.50 2.62
CA LEU A 202 4.19 13.49 1.61
C LEU A 202 4.24 12.88 0.20
N ALA A 203 4.64 11.61 0.08
CA ALA A 203 4.64 10.91 -1.19
C ALA A 203 3.24 10.65 -1.73
N PHE A 204 2.29 10.22 -0.89
CA PHE A 204 0.90 9.98 -1.27
C PHE A 204 0.21 11.25 -1.77
N ARG A 205 0.56 12.42 -1.23
CA ARG A 205 0.04 13.71 -1.70
C ARG A 205 0.37 13.99 -3.18
N ALA A 206 1.56 13.56 -3.61
CA ALA A 206 2.06 13.79 -4.96
C ALA A 206 1.51 12.81 -6.01
N ASP A 207 0.95 11.67 -5.59
CA ASP A 207 0.46 10.62 -6.49
C ASP A 207 -1.09 10.60 -6.53
N SER A 208 -1.67 10.78 -7.71
CA SER A 208 -3.13 10.86 -7.87
C SER A 208 -3.86 9.56 -7.52
N ALA A 209 -3.19 8.40 -7.61
CA ALA A 209 -3.78 7.12 -7.22
C ALA A 209 -3.85 6.94 -5.70
N TRP A 210 -2.94 7.58 -4.97
CA TRP A 210 -2.81 7.45 -3.50
C TRP A 210 -3.37 8.64 -2.73
N ARG A 211 -3.79 9.71 -3.43
CA ARG A 211 -4.28 10.94 -2.80
C ARG A 211 -5.49 10.72 -1.89
N ASP A 212 -6.38 9.79 -2.23
CA ASP A 212 -7.56 9.48 -1.40
C ASP A 212 -7.15 8.82 -0.05
N TYR A 213 -6.00 8.14 -0.02
CA TYR A 213 -5.43 7.53 1.18
C TYR A 213 -4.63 8.52 2.04
N LEU A 214 -4.31 9.71 1.52
CA LEU A 214 -3.47 10.71 2.21
C LEU A 214 -4.00 11.06 3.59
N ASN A 215 -5.29 11.40 3.70
CA ASN A 215 -5.88 11.89 4.95
C ASN A 215 -5.87 10.80 6.02
N LEU A 216 -6.21 9.57 5.65
CA LEU A 216 -6.15 8.43 6.55
C LEU A 216 -4.71 8.15 6.99
N SER A 217 -3.76 8.11 6.05
CA SER A 217 -2.35 7.92 6.36
C SER A 217 -1.84 9.00 7.31
N LEU A 218 -2.12 10.29 7.05
CA LEU A 218 -1.69 11.40 7.90
C LEU A 218 -2.31 11.31 9.30
N ALA A 219 -3.61 11.01 9.40
CA ALA A 219 -4.27 10.85 10.68
C ALA A 219 -3.62 9.73 11.51
N LEU A 220 -3.36 8.58 10.88
CA LEU A 220 -2.68 7.46 11.54
C LEU A 220 -1.23 7.79 11.91
N THR A 221 -0.50 8.54 11.08
CA THR A 221 0.85 9.04 11.43
C THR A 221 0.81 9.98 12.64
N VAL A 222 -0.17 10.88 12.73
CA VAL A 222 -0.34 11.78 13.88
C VAL A 222 -0.69 10.98 15.14
N VAL A 223 -1.61 10.01 15.04
CA VAL A 223 -1.94 9.12 16.16
C VAL A 223 -0.70 8.35 16.61
N ALA A 224 0.07 7.77 15.68
CA ALA A 224 1.32 7.07 15.99
C ALA A 224 2.33 8.00 16.69
N ALA A 225 2.47 9.26 16.24
CA ALA A 225 3.33 10.24 16.90
C ALA A 225 2.89 10.52 18.35
N ILE A 226 1.59 10.70 18.59
CA ILE A 226 1.04 10.96 19.93
C ILE A 226 1.25 9.73 20.83
N MET A 227 0.98 8.52 20.34
CA MET A 227 1.17 7.29 21.12
C MET A 227 2.64 7.01 21.41
N LEU A 228 3.54 7.26 20.45
CA LEU A 228 4.98 7.17 20.67
C LEU A 228 5.46 8.22 21.68
N ALA A 229 4.98 9.46 21.60
CA ALA A 229 5.31 10.48 22.58
C ALA A 229 4.85 10.08 23.99
N TRP A 230 3.66 9.47 24.12
CA TRP A 230 3.19 8.93 25.39
C TRP A 230 4.12 7.85 25.93
N LEU A 231 4.56 6.89 25.09
CA LEU A 231 5.54 5.88 25.47
C LEU A 231 6.86 6.51 25.94
N LEU A 232 7.41 7.45 25.20
CA LEU A 232 8.68 8.10 25.55
C LEU A 232 8.58 8.89 26.86
N VAL A 233 7.46 9.56 27.11
CA VAL A 233 7.19 10.24 28.38
C VAL A 233 7.06 9.22 29.51
N ALA A 234 6.39 8.09 29.29
CA ALA A 234 6.27 7.05 30.31
C ALA A 234 7.64 6.48 30.69
N ILE A 235 8.48 6.16 29.70
CA ILE A 235 9.85 5.67 29.92
C ILE A 235 10.68 6.72 30.66
N GLY A 236 10.71 7.97 30.17
CA GLY A 236 11.50 9.05 30.76
C GLY A 236 11.04 9.47 32.15
N GLY A 237 9.75 9.30 32.45
CA GLY A 237 9.14 9.61 33.74
C GLY A 237 9.12 8.45 34.74
N GLY A 238 9.62 7.25 34.36
CA GLY A 238 9.58 6.06 35.20
C GLY A 238 8.16 5.53 35.46
N TRP A 239 7.23 5.78 34.54
CA TRP A 239 5.85 5.27 34.60
C TRP A 239 5.73 3.91 33.92
N PRO A 240 4.72 3.10 34.30
CA PRO A 240 4.39 1.84 33.62
C PRO A 240 4.35 1.97 32.09
N PRO A 241 5.26 1.31 31.35
CA PRO A 241 5.41 1.49 29.90
C PRO A 241 4.49 0.58 29.06
N GLY A 242 3.94 -0.48 29.66
CA GLY A 242 3.25 -1.55 28.93
C GLY A 242 2.03 -1.09 28.13
N LEU A 243 1.18 -0.24 28.70
CA LEU A 243 0.01 0.29 27.98
C LEU A 243 0.40 1.31 26.89
N PRO A 244 1.26 2.31 27.16
CA PRO A 244 1.78 3.20 26.12
C PRO A 244 2.42 2.48 24.94
N GLU A 245 3.21 1.42 25.19
CA GLU A 245 3.86 0.66 24.12
C GLU A 245 2.85 -0.06 23.25
N ARG A 246 1.85 -0.73 23.85
CA ARG A 246 0.77 -1.40 23.11
C ARG A 246 -0.03 -0.41 22.27
N ALA A 247 -0.28 0.79 22.80
CA ALA A 247 -0.97 1.84 22.08
C ALA A 247 -0.16 2.35 20.88
N ALA A 248 1.17 2.51 21.05
CA ALA A 248 2.07 2.85 19.95
C ALA A 248 2.08 1.74 18.89
N LEU A 249 2.32 0.48 19.27
CA LEU A 249 2.27 -0.68 18.37
C LEU A 249 0.95 -0.77 17.60
N LEU A 250 -0.18 -0.56 18.27
CA LEU A 250 -1.48 -0.55 17.60
C LEU A 250 -1.58 0.56 16.55
N ALA A 251 -1.12 1.78 16.86
CA ALA A 251 -1.16 2.88 15.92
C ALA A 251 -0.30 2.62 14.65
N PHE A 252 0.93 2.13 14.83
CA PHE A 252 1.80 1.75 13.71
C PHE A 252 1.22 0.60 12.90
N THR A 253 0.82 -0.49 13.56
CA THR A 253 0.30 -1.69 12.87
C THR A 253 -1.03 -1.44 12.16
N VAL A 254 -1.88 -0.51 12.63
CA VAL A 254 -3.08 -0.11 11.87
C VAL A 254 -2.68 0.58 10.56
N TRP A 255 -1.67 1.44 10.56
CA TRP A 255 -1.15 2.06 9.33
C TRP A 255 -0.55 1.01 8.38
N GLU A 256 0.21 0.06 8.91
CA GLU A 256 0.77 -1.06 8.12
C GLU A 256 -0.35 -1.90 7.51
N LEU A 257 -1.37 -2.25 8.30
CA LEU A 257 -2.51 -3.04 7.89
C LEU A 257 -3.27 -2.37 6.75
N THR A 258 -3.62 -1.08 6.90
CA THR A 258 -4.35 -0.35 5.86
C THR A 258 -3.51 -0.21 4.58
N THR A 259 -2.20 0.00 4.72
CA THR A 259 -1.28 0.08 3.58
C THR A 259 -1.13 -1.27 2.88
N ALA A 260 -1.00 -2.37 3.63
CA ALA A 260 -0.93 -3.73 3.10
C ALA A 260 -2.22 -4.12 2.35
N VAL A 261 -3.38 -3.79 2.91
CA VAL A 261 -4.69 -3.98 2.26
C VAL A 261 -4.78 -3.18 0.96
N LEU A 262 -4.32 -1.93 0.98
CA LEU A 262 -4.33 -1.07 -0.21
C LEU A 262 -3.41 -1.62 -1.32
N LEU A 263 -2.22 -2.11 -0.97
CA LEU A 263 -1.32 -2.80 -1.89
C LEU A 263 -1.92 -4.09 -2.45
N ALA A 264 -2.59 -4.89 -1.62
CA ALA A 264 -3.21 -6.16 -2.01
C ALA A 264 -4.43 -5.98 -2.95
N ARG A 265 -5.23 -4.92 -2.73
CA ARG A 265 -6.45 -4.60 -3.47
C ARG A 265 -6.23 -3.68 -4.67
N GLY A 266 -5.24 -2.80 -4.57
CA GLY A 266 -4.89 -1.78 -5.54
C GLY A 266 -5.50 -0.41 -5.21
N PRO A 267 -4.73 0.68 -5.33
CA PRO A 267 -5.17 2.02 -4.92
C PRO A 267 -6.37 2.56 -5.72
N HIS A 268 -6.60 2.07 -6.93
CA HIS A 268 -7.66 2.58 -7.83
C HIS A 268 -9.11 2.19 -7.46
N ARG A 269 -9.34 1.36 -6.42
CA ARG A 269 -10.69 0.88 -6.06
C ARG A 269 -11.42 1.70 -4.98
N LEU A 270 -10.77 2.68 -4.33
CA LEU A 270 -11.39 3.46 -3.25
C LEU A 270 -12.52 4.41 -3.72
N ARG A 271 -12.66 4.65 -5.03
CA ARG A 271 -13.73 5.50 -5.60
C ARG A 271 -15.12 4.87 -5.68
N ARG A 272 -15.30 3.57 -5.44
CA ARG A 272 -16.57 2.88 -5.73
C ARG A 272 -17.47 2.59 -4.52
N THR A 273 -17.06 2.92 -3.31
CA THR A 273 -17.81 2.57 -2.09
C THR A 273 -18.38 3.76 -1.32
N LEU A 274 -18.16 4.99 -1.79
CA LEU A 274 -18.63 6.21 -1.12
C LEU A 274 -19.38 7.17 -2.07
N SER A 275 -19.91 6.64 -3.18
CA SER A 275 -20.80 7.35 -4.11
C SER A 275 -22.06 6.51 -4.31
#